data_AF-A0A352WTD0-F1
#
_entry.id   AF-A0A352WTD0-F1
#
_cell.length_a   1.000
_cell.length_b   1.000
_cell.length_c   1.000
_cell.angle_alpha   90.00
_cell.angle_beta   90.00
_cell.angle_gamma   90.00
#
_symmetry.space_group_name_H-M   'P 1'
#
loop_
_entity.id
_entity.type
_entity.pdbx_description
1 polymer ?
#
loop_
_entity_poly.entity_id
_entity_poly.type
_entity_poly.pdbx_seq_one_letter_code
_entity_poly.pdbx_strand_id
1 'polypeptide(L)' 'MNGSIVHHITFGKGTIVAQKDNSIKVSFEKASLGEKNFVYPDVFARFLAFENKSQQEKMNITLQKIREKKEQK' A
#
# COMPACT_ATOMS: atom_id res chain seq x y z
N MET A 1 -7.99 -2.63 -7.96
CA MET A 1 -8.07 -3.16 -6.58
C MET A 1 -8.44 -2.02 -5.64
N ASN A 2 -9.63 -1.45 -5.81
CA ASN A 2 -10.07 -0.33 -4.98
C ASN A 2 -10.88 -0.93 -3.82
N GLY A 3 -10.61 -0.52 -2.58
CA GLY A 3 -11.27 -1.06 -1.38
C GLY A 3 -10.51 -2.16 -0.64
N SER A 4 -9.24 -2.41 -0.95
CA SER A 4 -8.45 -3.38 -0.18
C SER A 4 -8.03 -2.79 1.18
N ILE A 5 -8.20 -3.58 2.23
CA ILE A 5 -7.86 -3.21 3.61
C ILE A 5 -6.38 -3.51 3.86
N VAL A 6 -5.68 -2.50 4.35
CA VAL A 6 -4.27 -2.51 4.74
C VAL A 6 -4.14 -2.06 6.19
N HIS A 7 -3.06 -2.45 6.82
CA HIS A 7 -2.73 -2.17 8.20
C HIS A 7 -1.32 -1.57 8.22
N HIS A 8 -1.23 -0.33 8.67
CA HIS A 8 0.04 0.36 8.82
C HIS A 8 0.54 0.18 10.25
N ILE A 9 1.84 -0.09 10.42
CA ILE A 9 2.45 -0.37 11.74
C ILE A 9 2.17 0.72 12.79
N THR A 10 2.26 2.00 12.41
CA THR A 10 1.99 3.15 13.28
C THR A 10 0.54 3.66 13.23
N PHE A 11 -0.09 3.66 12.05
CA PHE A 11 -1.39 4.32 11.83
C PHE A 11 -2.58 3.38 12.01
N GLY A 12 -2.36 2.07 11.97
CA GLY A 12 -3.40 1.06 12.06
C GLY A 12 -4.08 0.79 10.73
N LYS A 13 -5.36 0.39 10.79
CA LYS A 13 -6.16 -0.03 9.63
C LYS A 13 -6.52 1.14 8.71
N GLY A 14 -6.38 0.91 7.41
CA GLY A 14 -6.74 1.82 6.33
C GLY A 14 -7.15 1.10 5.06
N THR A 15 -7.72 1.84 4.12
CA THR A 15 -8.33 1.34 2.90
C THR A 15 -7.71 2.02 1.69
N ILE A 16 -7.29 1.25 0.69
CA ILE A 16 -6.77 1.82 -0.55
C ILE A 16 -7.93 2.47 -1.32
N VAL A 17 -7.89 3.80 -1.42
CA VAL A 17 -8.88 4.59 -2.16
C VAL A 17 -8.41 4.91 -3.58
N ALA A 18 -7.10 5.00 -3.81
CA ALA A 18 -6.56 5.16 -5.15
C ALA A 18 -5.16 4.53 -5.27
N GLN A 19 -4.84 4.05 -6.46
CA GLN A 19 -3.51 3.57 -6.82
C GLN A 19 -3.08 4.33 -8.09
N LYS A 20 -1.93 5.01 -8.02
CA LYS A 20 -1.24 5.58 -9.18
C LYS A 20 0.04 4.77 -9.44
N ASP A 21 0.64 4.97 -10.61
CA ASP A 21 1.85 4.26 -11.05
C ASP A 21 3.02 4.36 -10.06
N ASN A 22 3.13 5.48 -9.34
CA ASN A 22 4.25 5.76 -8.45
C ASN A 22 3.88 5.95 -6.98
N SER A 23 2.59 5.97 -6.66
CA SER A 23 2.10 6.27 -5.32
C SER A 23 0.71 5.70 -5.12
N ILE A 24 0.41 5.24 -3.92
CA ILE A 24 -0.94 4.84 -3.57
C ILE A 24 -1.51 5.80 -2.53
N LYS A 25 -2.82 5.98 -2.57
CA LYS A 25 -3.57 6.74 -1.59
C LYS A 25 -4.36 5.77 -0.72
N VAL A 26 -4.09 5.82 0.57
CA VAL A 26 -4.75 5.02 1.60
C VAL A 26 -5.54 5.97 2.49
N SER A 27 -6.82 5.70 2.69
CA SER A 27 -7.67 6.39 3.65
C SER A 27 -7.69 5.59 4.95
N PHE A 28 -7.14 6.16 6.02
CA PHE A 28 -7.14 5.50 7.32
C PHE A 28 -8.50 5.71 8.02
N GLU A 29 -9.00 4.67 8.69
CA GLU A 29 -10.27 4.77 9.45
C GLU A 29 -10.14 5.74 10.65
N LYS A 30 -8.92 6.04 11.06
CA LYS A 30 -8.64 6.97 12.15
C LYS A 30 -8.87 8.40 11.68
N ALA A 31 -9.89 9.06 12.24
CA ALA A 31 -10.32 10.41 11.87
C ALA A 31 -9.19 11.47 11.89
N SER A 32 -8.16 11.29 12.72
CA SER A 32 -7.01 12.20 12.81
C SER A 32 -5.98 12.06 11.67
N LEU A 33 -6.04 10.98 10.88
CA LEU A 33 -5.07 10.70 9.82
C LEU A 33 -5.59 11.02 8.42
N GLY A 34 -6.89 10.79 8.18
CA GLY A 34 -7.52 10.99 6.88
C GLY A 34 -6.85 10.19 5.76
N GLU A 35 -6.75 10.81 4.59
CA GLU A 35 -6.09 10.24 3.42
C GLU A 35 -4.60 10.51 3.41
N LYS A 36 -3.79 9.47 3.25
CA LYS A 36 -2.34 9.59 3.06
C LYS A 36 -1.89 8.98 1.75
N ASN A 37 -0.97 9.69 1.11
CA ASN A 37 -0.25 9.19 -0.05
C ASN A 37 1.05 8.54 0.41
N PHE A 38 1.24 7.29 -0.01
CA PHE A 38 2.47 6.53 0.21
C PHE A 38 3.18 6.34 -1.11
N VAL A 39 4.50 6.56 -1.10
CA VAL A 39 5.33 6.34 -2.27
C VAL A 39 5.50 4.84 -2.48
N TYR A 40 5.16 4.40 -3.68
CA TYR A 40 5.22 3.02 -4.09
C TYR A 40 6.55 2.75 -4.79
N PRO A 41 7.22 1.59 -4.62
CA PRO A 41 6.84 0.41 -3.82
C PRO A 41 7.43 0.34 -2.39
N ASP A 42 8.51 1.07 -2.10
CA ASP A 42 9.32 0.84 -0.88
C ASP A 42 8.64 1.19 0.44
N VAL A 43 8.01 2.37 0.51
CA VAL A 43 7.35 2.83 1.74
C VAL A 43 6.12 1.96 2.01
N PHE A 44 5.45 1.51 0.95
CA PHE A 44 4.33 0.59 1.12
C PHE A 44 4.78 -0.75 1.72
N ALA A 45 5.74 -1.44 1.10
CA ALA A 45 6.16 -2.77 1.54
C ALA A 45 6.67 -2.81 3.00
N ARG A 46 7.26 -1.70 3.45
CA ARG A 46 7.94 -1.61 4.75
C ARG A 46 7.02 -1.15 5.88
N PHE A 47 6.03 -0.30 5.58
CA PHE A 47 5.17 0.31 6.59
C PHE A 47 3.70 -0.16 6.53
N LEU A 48 3.26 -0.74 5.41
CA LEU A 48 1.90 -1.23 5.18
C LEU A 48 1.89 -2.75 4.94
N ALA A 49 1.04 -3.45 5.70
CA ALA A 49 0.79 -4.87 5.59
C ALA A 49 -0.71 -5.12 5.37
N PHE A 50 -1.09 -6.06 4.53
CA PHE A 50 -2.47 -6.52 4.43
C PHE A 50 -2.83 -7.41 5.61
N GLU A 51 -4.06 -7.26 6.09
CA GLU A 51 -4.62 -8.16 7.09
C GLU A 51 -4.72 -9.61 6.58
N ASN A 52 -5.00 -9.75 5.28
CA ASN A 52 -5.10 -11.04 4.62
C ASN A 52 -3.74 -11.50 4.07
N LYS A 53 -3.21 -12.63 4.54
CA LYS A 53 -1.97 -13.24 4.01
C LYS A 53 -1.99 -13.43 2.48
N SER A 54 -3.12 -13.89 1.92
CA SER A 54 -3.24 -14.05 0.46
C SER A 54 -3.14 -12.71 -0.29
N GLN A 55 -3.68 -11.63 0.29
CA GLN A 55 -3.57 -10.28 -0.28
C GLN A 55 -2.17 -9.70 -0.08
N GLN A 56 -1.55 -9.95 1.08
CA GLN A 56 -0.16 -9.60 1.38
C GLN A 56 0.77 -10.19 0.31
N GLU A 57 0.62 -11.47 0.01
CA GLU A 57 1.47 -12.17 -0.94
C GLU A 57 1.27 -11.66 -2.37
N LYS A 58 0.00 -11.49 -2.80
CA LYS A 58 -0.32 -10.86 -4.09
C LYS A 58 0.26 -9.45 -4.21
N MET A 59 0.18 -8.66 -3.15
CA MET A 59 0.77 -7.34 -3.16
C MET A 59 2.30 -7.42 -3.16
N ASN A 60 2.92 -8.31 -2.41
CA ASN A 60 4.37 -8.48 -2.38
C ASN A 60 4.91 -8.83 -3.77
N ILE A 61 4.24 -9.74 -4.48
CA ILE A 61 4.55 -10.07 -5.87
C ILE A 61 4.38 -8.85 -6.78
N THR A 62 3.31 -8.06 -6.58
CA THR A 62 3.07 -6.83 -7.36
C THR A 62 4.14 -5.76 -7.10
N LEU A 63 4.53 -5.59 -5.83
CA LEU A 63 5.60 -4.69 -5.37
C LEU A 63 6.94 -5.06 -5.98
N GLN A 64 7.28 -6.36 -5.97
CA GLN A 64 8.49 -6.86 -6.57
C GLN A 64 8.52 -6.59 -8.08
N LYS A 65 7.44 -6.92 -8.80
CA LYS A 65 7.35 -6.67 -10.25
C LYS A 65 7.51 -5.20 -10.63
N ILE A 66 7.04 -4.29 -9.78
CA ILE A 66 7.15 -2.86 -10.06
C ILE A 66 8.52 -2.30 -9.64
N ARG A 67 9.15 -2.84 -8.59
CA ARG A 67 10.57 -2.55 -8.30
C ARG A 67 11.44 -2.91 -9.51
N GLU A 68 11.27 -4.11 -10.05
CA GLU A 68 12.02 -4.60 -11.22
C GLU A 68 11.80 -3.70 -12.46
N LYS A 69 10.58 -3.19 -12.66
CA LYS A 69 10.29 -2.25 -13.75
C LYS A 69 10.89 -0.86 -13.55
N LYS A 70 11.07 -0.41 -12.31
CA LYS A 70 11.66 0.89 -12.00
C LYS A 70 13.18 0.90 -12.11
N GLU A 71 13.84 -0.22 -11.81
CA GLU A 71 15.30 -0.34 -11.90
C GLU A 71 15.83 -0.57 -13.32
N GLN A 72 14.95 -0.85 -14.30
CA GLN A 72 15.33 -0.99 -15.71
C GLN A 72 15.28 0.33 -16.53
N LYS A 73 15.24 1.50 -15.89
CA LYS A 73 15.22 2.80 -16.58
C LYS A 73 16.46 3.63 -16.30
#